data_AF-A0A9P7FUF6-F1
#
_entry.id   AF-A0A9P7FUF6-F1
#
_cell.length_a   1.000
_cell.length_b   1.000
_cell.length_c   1.000
_cell.angle_alpha   90.00
_cell.angle_beta   90.00
_cell.angle_gamma   90.00
#
_symmetry.space_group_name_H-M   'P 1'
#
loop_
_entity.id
_entity.type
_entity.pdbx_description
1 polymer ?
#
loop_
_entity_poly.entity_id
_entity_poly.type
_entity_poly.pdbx_seq_one_letter_code
_entity_poly.pdbx_strand_id
1 'polypeptide(L)'
;MSTISASTLPSLPAPRPDHAFTRPPKSAIGLFFWRRRMWFESTFVLSMLEPWEKLMLLTMLGITLILVMTGLVKYLPQHLVIMQRRAVYYLWGQEGDERILWQWLGAGASASPGLYKEL
;
A
#
# COMPACT_ATOMS: atom_id res chain seq x y z
N MET A 1 49.64 -9.23 55.67
CA MET A 1 50.25 -8.41 54.60
C MET A 1 49.19 -8.30 53.51
N SER A 2 48.34 -7.28 53.60
CA SER A 2 47.09 -7.20 52.83
C SER A 2 47.23 -6.10 51.79
N THR A 3 47.33 -6.46 50.52
CA THR A 3 47.42 -5.52 49.39
C THR A 3 46.04 -4.97 49.09
N ILE A 4 45.85 -3.67 49.32
CA ILE A 4 44.61 -2.93 49.04
C ILE A 4 44.65 -2.56 47.56
N SER A 5 43.78 -3.18 46.75
CA SER A 5 43.65 -2.91 45.32
C SER A 5 43.18 -1.48 45.06
N ALA A 6 43.88 -0.81 44.15
CA ALA A 6 43.63 0.57 43.77
C ALA A 6 42.35 0.73 42.94
N SER A 7 41.67 1.85 43.21
CA SER A 7 40.75 2.62 42.35
C SER A 7 39.39 2.03 41.95
N THR A 8 38.38 2.31 42.76
CA THR A 8 36.98 2.46 42.33
C THR A 8 36.69 3.96 42.19
N LEU A 9 37.13 4.59 41.09
CA LEU A 9 36.73 5.98 40.82
C LEU A 9 35.30 5.98 40.26
N PRO A 10 34.38 6.83 40.78
CA PRO A 10 33.03 6.94 40.25
C PRO A 10 33.09 7.46 38.81
N SER A 11 32.67 6.65 37.84
CA SER A 11 32.68 7.01 36.43
C SER A 11 31.68 8.14 36.18
N LEU A 12 32.18 9.30 35.76
CA LEU A 12 31.35 10.43 35.37
C LEU A 12 30.54 10.07 34.10
N PRO A 13 29.26 10.49 34.00
CA PRO A 13 28.51 10.31 32.77
C PRO A 13 29.21 11.06 31.64
N ALA A 14 29.22 10.47 30.45
CA ALA A 14 29.85 11.09 29.29
C ALA A 14 29.21 12.48 29.02
N PRO A 15 30.01 13.50 28.68
CA PRO A 15 29.52 14.87 28.49
C PRO A 15 28.62 15.04 27.25
N ARG A 16 28.49 14.01 26.39
CA ARG A 16 27.67 14.04 25.18
C ARG A 16 26.46 13.12 25.35
N PRO A 17 25.22 13.61 25.12
CA PRO A 17 24.04 12.75 25.06
C PRO A 17 24.24 11.66 24.00
N ASP A 18 23.90 10.42 24.32
CA ASP A 18 24.00 9.33 23.35
C ASP A 18 22.83 9.42 22.36
N HIS A 19 23.14 9.80 21.11
CA HIS A 19 22.18 9.86 20.01
C HIS A 19 22.01 8.51 19.29
N ALA A 20 22.36 7.39 19.92
CA ALA A 20 22.21 6.06 19.34
C ALA A 20 20.79 5.79 18.80
N PHE A 21 19.76 6.34 19.43
CA PHE A 21 18.36 6.15 19.03
C PHE A 21 18.01 6.74 17.65
N THR A 22 18.70 7.80 17.20
CA THR A 22 18.42 8.45 15.91
C THR A 22 19.28 7.94 14.76
N ARG A 23 20.23 7.02 15.02
CA ARG A 23 21.12 6.50 13.98
C ARG A 23 20.36 5.57 13.02
N PRO A 24 20.53 5.73 11.70
CA PRO A 24 19.95 4.82 10.75
C PRO A 24 20.57 3.42 10.91
N PRO A 25 19.77 2.34 10.88
CA PRO A 25 20.29 0.98 10.93
C PRO A 25 21.13 0.68 9.69
N LYS A 26 22.11 -0.23 9.81
CA LYS A 26 23.02 -0.57 8.70
C LYS A 26 22.40 -1.49 7.64
N SER A 27 21.25 -2.12 7.93
CA SER A 27 20.58 -3.04 7.01
C SER A 27 19.70 -2.30 5.99
N ALA A 28 19.64 -2.79 4.75
CA ALA A 28 18.84 -2.18 3.69
C ALA A 28 17.33 -2.15 4.01
N ILE A 29 16.81 -3.24 4.57
CA ILE A 29 15.40 -3.33 5.01
C ILE A 29 15.16 -2.39 6.20
N GLY A 30 16.11 -2.31 7.14
CA GLY A 30 16.03 -1.41 8.28
C GLY A 30 16.01 0.06 7.85
N LEU A 31 16.81 0.43 6.86
CA LEU A 31 16.83 1.78 6.28
C LEU A 31 15.49 2.15 5.65
N PHE A 32 14.85 1.21 4.95
CA PHE A 32 13.53 1.43 4.36
C PHE A 32 12.46 1.70 5.42
N PHE A 33 12.37 0.86 6.45
CA PHE A 33 11.42 1.06 7.54
C PHE A 33 11.73 2.32 8.35
N TRP A 34 13.00 2.61 8.61
CA TRP A 34 13.43 3.84 9.29
C TRP A 34 13.00 5.07 8.50
N ARG A 35 13.20 5.08 7.18
CA ARG A 35 12.79 6.19 6.31
C ARG A 35 11.26 6.32 6.27
N ARG A 36 10.53 5.21 6.14
CA ARG A 36 9.06 5.22 6.15
C ARG A 36 8.51 5.74 7.47
N ARG A 37 9.10 5.31 8.59
CA ARG A 37 8.74 5.80 9.93
C ARG A 37 9.00 7.29 10.07
N MET A 38 10.17 7.78 9.68
CA MET A 38 10.53 9.20 9.75
C MET A 38 9.58 10.07 8.91
N TRP A 39 9.22 9.60 7.70
CA TRP A 39 8.23 10.28 6.86
C TRP A 39 6.86 10.33 7.53
N PHE A 40 6.43 9.21 8.11
CA PHE A 40 5.15 9.12 8.80
C PHE A 40 5.10 10.04 10.04
N GLU A 41 6.17 10.05 10.84
CA GLU A 41 6.29 10.94 12.01
C GLU A 41 6.30 12.43 11.62
N SER A 42 6.91 12.77 10.47
CA SER A 42 7.04 14.14 10.00
C SER A 42 5.75 14.71 9.39
N THR A 43 4.94 13.92 8.69
CA THR A 43 3.77 14.46 7.95
C THR A 43 2.55 14.71 8.81
N PHE A 44 2.39 13.98 9.93
CA PHE A 44 1.18 14.03 10.75
C PHE A 44 1.36 14.68 12.13
N VAL A 45 2.45 15.45 12.36
CA VAL A 45 2.78 16.06 13.69
C VAL A 45 2.75 15.01 14.82
N LEU A 46 3.06 13.78 14.43
CA LEU A 46 2.97 12.58 15.26
C LEU A 46 4.08 12.55 16.32
N SER A 47 5.05 13.45 16.23
CA SER A 47 6.11 13.64 17.21
C SER A 47 5.64 14.29 18.52
N MET A 48 4.50 15.01 18.50
CA MET A 48 3.99 15.73 19.67
C MET A 48 2.94 14.93 20.46
N LEU A 49 2.38 13.88 19.86
CA LEU A 49 1.38 13.04 20.51
C LEU A 49 2.03 11.98 21.39
N GLU A 50 1.36 11.68 22.49
CA GLU A 50 1.76 10.56 23.34
C GLU A 50 1.67 9.24 22.56
N PRO A 51 2.52 8.24 22.88
CA PRO A 51 2.53 6.95 22.19
C PRO A 51 1.15 6.27 22.15
N TRP A 52 0.33 6.51 23.17
CA TRP A 52 -1.01 5.93 23.25
C TRP A 52 -2.00 6.63 22.32
N GLU A 53 -2.06 7.97 22.34
CA GLU A 53 -2.93 8.75 21.43
C GLU A 53 -2.66 8.43 19.96
N LYS A 54 -1.38 8.24 19.64
CA LYS A 54 -0.90 7.84 18.32
C LYS A 54 -1.53 6.54 17.82
N LEU A 55 -1.62 5.53 18.68
CA LEU A 55 -2.20 4.23 18.35
C LEU A 55 -3.74 4.31 18.24
N MET A 56 -4.39 5.13 19.06
CA MET A 56 -5.82 5.40 18.96
C MET A 56 -6.19 6.08 17.63
N LEU A 57 -5.46 7.12 17.23
CA LEU A 57 -5.69 7.79 15.95
C LEU A 57 -5.41 6.88 14.75
N LEU A 58 -4.33 6.12 14.79
CA LEU A 58 -3.97 5.22 13.69
C LEU A 58 -5.00 4.10 13.51
N THR A 59 -5.55 3.58 14.61
CA THR A 59 -6.59 2.54 14.53
C THR A 59 -7.90 3.12 14.00
N MET A 60 -8.35 4.29 14.47
CA MET A 60 -9.54 4.94 13.92
C MET A 60 -9.38 5.26 12.42
N LEU A 61 -8.28 5.90 12.04
CA LEU A 61 -7.99 6.19 10.63
C LEU A 61 -7.91 4.91 9.80
N GLY A 62 -7.29 3.86 10.34
CA GLY A 62 -7.18 2.56 9.70
C GLY A 62 -8.56 1.93 9.44
N ILE A 63 -9.44 1.93 10.44
CA ILE A 63 -10.81 1.42 10.30
C ILE A 63 -11.60 2.22 9.26
N THR A 64 -11.53 3.56 9.31
CA THR A 64 -12.19 4.42 8.33
C THR A 64 -11.64 4.19 6.92
N LEU A 65 -10.32 4.09 6.75
CA LEU A 65 -9.71 3.80 5.46
C LEU A 65 -10.08 2.42 4.94
N ILE A 66 -10.11 1.39 5.78
CA ILE A 66 -10.55 0.05 5.37
C ILE A 66 -12.00 0.07 4.93
N LEU A 67 -12.88 0.78 5.65
CA LEU A 67 -14.27 0.93 5.28
C LEU A 67 -14.42 1.64 3.93
N VAL A 68 -13.70 2.76 3.74
CA VAL A 68 -13.67 3.51 2.48
C VAL A 68 -13.13 2.64 1.35
N MET A 69 -12.02 1.95 1.54
CA MET A 69 -11.42 1.06 0.53
C MET A 69 -12.34 -0.10 0.18
N THR A 70 -13.03 -0.67 1.16
CA THR A 70 -14.02 -1.74 0.93
C THR A 70 -15.20 -1.21 0.12
N GLY A 71 -15.70 -0.02 0.46
CA GLY A 71 -16.72 0.67 -0.32
C GLY A 71 -16.25 0.96 -1.74
N LEU A 72 -15.03 1.46 -1.89
CA LEU A 72 -14.43 1.78 -3.18
C LEU A 72 -14.27 0.52 -4.04
N VAL A 73 -13.69 -0.56 -3.51
CA VAL A 73 -13.50 -1.82 -4.26
C VAL A 73 -14.83 -2.43 -4.68
N LYS A 74 -15.90 -2.32 -3.88
CA LYS A 74 -17.21 -2.89 -4.22
C LYS A 74 -18.03 -1.98 -5.16
N TYR A 75 -17.95 -0.68 -4.98
CA TYR A 75 -18.81 0.30 -5.67
C TYR A 75 -18.17 0.88 -6.94
N LEU A 76 -16.86 1.11 -6.92
CA LEU A 76 -16.12 1.70 -8.04
C LEU A 76 -16.19 0.87 -9.34
N PRO A 77 -16.06 -0.49 -9.36
CA PRO A 77 -16.17 -1.23 -10.62
C PRO A 77 -17.56 -1.11 -11.26
N GLN A 78 -18.63 -1.09 -10.44
CA GLN A 78 -20.00 -0.92 -10.95
C GLN A 78 -20.19 0.45 -11.60
N HIS A 79 -19.64 1.50 -10.98
CA HIS A 79 -19.71 2.85 -11.53
C HIS A 79 -18.82 3.05 -12.76
N LEU A 80 -17.63 2.43 -12.79
CA LEU A 80 -16.75 2.48 -13.95
C LEU A 80 -17.38 1.87 -15.20
N VAL A 81 -18.11 0.75 -15.08
CA VAL A 81 -18.76 0.12 -16.25
C VAL A 81 -19.80 1.05 -16.87
N ILE A 82 -20.61 1.73 -16.04
CA ILE A 82 -21.63 2.67 -16.52
C ILE A 82 -20.97 3.90 -17.15
N MET A 83 -19.94 4.46 -16.51
CA MET A 83 -19.20 5.61 -17.03
C MET A 83 -18.46 5.26 -18.32
N GLN A 84 -17.87 4.08 -18.41
CA GLN A 84 -17.21 3.58 -19.60
C GLN A 84 -18.19 3.46 -20.77
N ARG A 85 -19.38 2.88 -20.56
CA ARG A 85 -20.38 2.75 -21.62
C ARG A 85 -20.82 4.10 -22.18
N ARG A 86 -20.97 5.11 -21.30
CA ARG A 86 -21.26 6.49 -21.70
C ARG A 86 -20.07 7.14 -22.40
N ALA A 87 -18.85 6.96 -21.90
CA ALA A 87 -17.64 7.50 -22.51
C ALA A 87 -17.43 6.94 -23.92
N VAL A 88 -17.64 5.63 -24.11
CA VAL A 88 -17.59 4.97 -25.43
C VAL A 88 -18.67 5.52 -26.36
N TYR A 89 -19.89 5.71 -25.88
CA TYR A 89 -20.97 6.33 -26.66
C TYR A 89 -20.59 7.73 -27.15
N TYR A 90 -20.01 8.56 -26.26
CA TYR A 90 -19.60 9.92 -26.63
C TYR A 90 -18.33 9.97 -27.50
N LEU A 91 -17.38 9.04 -27.33
CA LEU A 91 -16.16 9.01 -28.13
C LEU A 91 -16.36 8.40 -29.53
N TRP A 92 -17.12 7.31 -29.62
CA TRP A 92 -17.27 6.52 -30.85
C TRP A 92 -18.58 6.77 -31.59
N GLY A 93 -19.56 7.45 -30.97
CA GLY A 93 -20.78 7.91 -31.63
C GLY A 93 -21.75 6.82 -32.11
N GLN A 94 -21.44 5.55 -31.84
CA GLN A 94 -22.23 4.38 -32.21
C GLN A 94 -22.38 3.56 -30.93
N GLU A 95 -23.58 3.04 -30.62
CA GLU A 95 -23.76 2.04 -29.56
C GLU A 95 -22.65 1.00 -29.73
N GLY A 96 -21.61 1.06 -28.89
CA GLY A 96 -20.38 0.30 -29.10
C GLY A 96 -20.78 -1.13 -29.35
N ASP A 97 -20.50 -1.69 -30.53
CA ASP A 97 -21.16 -2.92 -30.92
C ASP A 97 -20.63 -4.13 -30.19
N GLU A 98 -21.21 -4.28 -29.00
CA GLU A 98 -21.40 -5.52 -28.27
C GLU A 98 -21.81 -6.60 -29.28
N ARG A 99 -22.68 -6.27 -30.25
CA ARG A 99 -23.07 -7.15 -31.35
C ARG A 99 -21.89 -7.57 -32.24
N ILE A 100 -21.02 -6.67 -32.71
CA ILE A 100 -19.88 -7.06 -33.56
C ILE A 100 -18.81 -7.81 -32.76
N LEU A 101 -18.56 -7.43 -31.50
CA LEU A 101 -17.65 -8.16 -30.62
C LEU A 101 -18.13 -9.58 -30.34
N TRP A 102 -19.43 -9.76 -30.02
CA TRP A 102 -20.04 -11.10 -29.85
C TRP A 102 -20.13 -11.86 -31.17
N GLN A 103 -20.36 -11.18 -32.29
CA GLN A 103 -20.40 -11.78 -33.63
C GLN A 103 -19.01 -12.23 -34.08
N TRP A 104 -17.94 -11.51 -33.72
CA TRP A 104 -16.55 -11.91 -34.00
C TRP A 104 -16.08 -13.07 -33.11
N LEU A 105 -16.40 -13.03 -31.81
CA LEU A 105 -16.15 -14.14 -30.88
C LEU A 105 -16.95 -15.41 -31.24
N GLY A 106 -18.18 -15.26 -31.74
CA GLY A 106 -19.02 -16.37 -32.18
C GLY A 106 -18.67 -16.91 -33.58
N ALA A 107 -18.19 -16.07 -34.49
CA ALA A 107 -17.77 -16.47 -35.84
C ALA A 107 -16.52 -17.37 -35.84
N GLY A 108 -15.67 -17.29 -34.81
CA GLY A 108 -14.54 -18.21 -34.63
C GLY A 108 -14.95 -19.63 -34.24
N ALA A 109 -16.12 -19.81 -33.63
CA ALA A 109 -16.61 -21.12 -33.17
C ALA A 109 -17.38 -21.91 -34.25
N SER A 110 -17.91 -21.23 -35.28
CA SER A 110 -18.66 -21.86 -36.38
C SER A 110 -17.82 -22.14 -37.63
N ALA A 111 -16.55 -21.74 -37.65
CA ALA A 111 -15.63 -21.94 -38.78
C ALA A 111 -14.87 -23.29 -38.71
N SER A 112 -15.56 -24.39 -38.38
CA SER A 112 -15.07 -25.74 -38.68
C SER A 112 -16.08 -26.43 -39.60
N PRO A 113 -15.98 -26.21 -40.93
CA PRO A 113 -16.78 -26.95 -41.88
C PRO A 113 -16.26 -28.39 -41.92
N GLY A 114 -17.18 -29.33 -41.73
CA GLY A 114 -16.92 -30.75 -41.55
C GLY A 114 -15.92 -31.35 -42.55
N LEU A 115 -14.87 -31.97 -42.00
CA LEU A 115 -13.89 -32.76 -42.74
C LEU A 115 -13.74 -34.14 -42.10
N TYR A 116 -14.85 -34.87 -41.91
CA TYR A 116 -14.81 -36.31 -41.52
C TYR A 116 -16.12 -37.06 -41.82
N LYS A 117 -16.77 -36.74 -42.94
CA LYS A 117 -17.58 -37.73 -43.67
C LYS A 117 -16.87 -37.91 -45.01
N GLU A 118 -16.75 -39.15 -45.48
CA GLU A 118 -15.99 -39.59 -46.68
C GLU A 118 -14.54 -40.05 -46.42
N LEU A 119 -14.32 -40.97 -45.46
CA LEU A 119 -13.40 -42.11 -45.58
C LEU A 119 -13.92 -43.29 -44.76
#